data_AF-A0A841B6E5-F1
#
_entry.id   AF-A0A841B6E5-F1
#
_cell.length_a   1.000
_cell.length_b   1.000
_cell.length_c   1.000
_cell.angle_alpha   90.00
_cell.angle_beta   90.00
_cell.angle_gamma   90.00
#
_symmetry.space_group_name_H-M   'P 1'
#
loop_
_entity.id
_entity.type
_entity.pdbx_description
1 polymer ?
#
loop_
_entity_poly.entity_id
_entity_poly.type
_entity_poly.pdbx_seq_one_letter_code
_entity_poly.pdbx_strand_id
1 'polypeptide(L)'
;MTDKASEIDPRELELYKLAVEMADRVSARRSAANTFYLTVQTAFVTVLGIATPKLNESNWWNSLVVSIVGMAISISWWLQLRSYRDLNKAKFTVINKMEDRLPVSIFSDEWEGLKKDPVPGWRGRYAELGTIERIIPALFAVLYLLLLVARLT
;
A
#
# COMPACT_ATOMS: atom_id res chain seq x y z
N MET A 1 38.84 26.94 2.45
CA MET A 1 37.75 26.12 3.02
C MET A 1 36.53 27.03 3.08
N THR A 2 35.87 27.16 1.94
CA THR A 2 34.97 28.27 1.60
C THR A 2 33.56 27.98 2.09
N ASP A 3 33.17 28.63 3.18
CA ASP A 3 32.02 29.54 3.24
C ASP A 3 30.79 29.15 2.37
N LYS A 4 30.25 27.95 2.62
CA LYS A 4 29.04 27.42 1.96
C LYS A 4 27.94 27.04 2.94
N ALA A 5 28.06 27.45 4.19
CA ALA A 5 26.89 27.64 5.05
C ALA A 5 26.19 28.94 4.62
N SER A 6 25.89 29.07 3.33
CA SER A 6 24.98 30.11 2.86
C SER A 6 23.70 29.88 3.63
N GLU A 7 23.35 30.86 4.44
CA GLU A 7 22.11 30.96 5.20
C GLU A 7 20.97 30.31 4.40
N ILE A 8 20.55 29.11 4.81
CA ILE A 8 19.53 28.33 4.10
C ILE A 8 18.34 29.26 3.89
N ASP A 9 17.87 29.44 2.65
CA ASP A 9 16.69 30.29 2.43
C ASP A 9 15.55 29.69 3.28
N PRO A 10 15.01 30.44 4.27
CA PRO A 10 13.95 29.92 5.13
C PRO A 10 12.77 29.35 4.33
N ARG A 11 12.53 29.88 3.12
CA ARG A 11 11.48 29.40 2.20
C ARG A 11 11.78 28.01 1.66
N GLU A 12 13.04 27.67 1.37
CA GLU A 12 13.41 26.31 0.93
C GLU A 12 13.17 25.28 2.04
N LEU A 13 13.51 25.65 3.28
CA LEU A 13 13.26 24.79 4.45
C LEU A 13 11.75 24.62 4.73
N GLU A 14 10.95 25.68 4.58
CA GLU A 14 9.49 25.60 4.70
C GLU A 14 8.86 24.70 3.65
N LEU A 15 9.26 24.85 2.38
CA LEU A 15 8.81 23.98 1.29
C LEU A 15 9.20 22.51 1.54
N TYR A 16 10.40 22.27 2.06
CA TYR A 16 10.86 20.93 2.42
C TYR A 16 9.98 20.32 3.52
N LYS A 17 9.75 21.05 4.62
CA LYS A 17 8.88 20.61 5.72
C LYS A 17 7.47 20.27 5.22
N LEU A 18 6.89 21.14 4.37
CA LEU A 18 5.57 20.91 3.79
C LEU A 18 5.56 19.66 2.90
N ALA A 19 6.60 19.46 2.07
CA ALA A 19 6.69 18.29 1.20
C ALA A 19 6.76 16.98 2.00
N VAL A 20 7.57 16.97 3.08
CA VAL A 20 7.70 15.84 3.99
C VAL A 20 6.39 15.55 4.71
N GLU A 21 5.72 16.58 5.24
CA GLU A 21 4.41 16.43 5.88
C GLU A 21 3.35 15.88 4.90
N MET A 22 3.37 16.33 3.65
CA MET A 22 2.47 15.80 2.62
C MET A 22 2.76 14.33 2.29
N ALA A 23 4.02 13.90 2.32
CA ALA A 23 4.38 12.48 2.13
C ALA A 23 3.94 11.61 3.31
N ASP A 24 4.10 12.10 4.54
CA ASP A 24 3.62 11.43 5.74
C ASP A 24 2.08 11.29 5.74
N ARG A 25 1.35 12.36 5.44
CA ARG A 25 -0.12 12.33 5.29
C ARG A 25 -0.59 11.31 4.25
N VAL A 26 0.15 11.12 3.16
CA VAL A 26 -0.17 10.07 2.16
C VAL A 26 0.05 8.67 2.73
N SER A 27 1.13 8.48 3.49
CA SER A 27 1.43 7.21 4.16
C SER A 27 0.35 6.87 5.20
N ALA A 28 -0.10 7.85 5.98
CA ALA A 28 -1.22 7.69 6.92
C ALA A 28 -2.54 7.34 6.19
N ARG A 29 -2.85 8.01 5.08
CA ARG A 29 -4.03 7.69 4.24
C ARG A 29 -3.99 6.27 3.68
N ARG A 30 -2.81 5.79 3.27
CA ARG A 30 -2.63 4.40 2.82
C ARG A 30 -2.93 3.41 3.93
N SER A 31 -2.42 3.65 5.14
CA SER A 31 -2.71 2.80 6.32
C SER A 31 -4.20 2.75 6.63
N ALA A 32 -4.88 3.91 6.64
CA ALA A 32 -6.33 3.98 6.84
C ALA A 32 -7.11 3.23 5.75
N ALA A 33 -6.72 3.37 4.48
CA ALA A 33 -7.33 2.62 3.38
C ALA A 33 -7.13 1.11 3.53
N ASN A 34 -5.96 0.67 3.98
CA ASN A 34 -5.68 -0.74 4.23
C ASN A 34 -6.62 -1.32 5.30
N THR A 35 -6.77 -0.62 6.43
CA THR A 35 -7.69 -1.02 7.50
C THR A 35 -9.15 -1.05 7.02
N PHE A 36 -9.57 -0.06 6.24
CA PHE A 36 -10.91 -0.02 5.65
C PHE A 36 -11.18 -1.27 4.79
N TYR A 37 -10.32 -1.57 3.81
CA TYR A 37 -10.53 -2.71 2.93
C TYR A 37 -10.45 -4.05 3.67
N LEU A 38 -9.53 -4.20 4.62
CA LEU A 38 -9.46 -5.41 5.45
C LEU A 38 -10.76 -5.63 6.24
N THR A 39 -11.34 -4.54 6.78
CA THR A 39 -12.62 -4.59 7.50
C THR A 39 -13.76 -5.01 6.58
N VAL A 40 -13.87 -4.37 5.41
CA VAL A 40 -14.90 -4.69 4.40
C VAL A 40 -14.78 -6.15 3.95
N GLN A 41 -13.57 -6.62 3.65
CA GLN A 41 -13.33 -8.00 3.22
C GLN A 41 -13.66 -9.01 4.31
N THR A 42 -13.26 -8.74 5.55
CA THR A 42 -13.55 -9.64 6.69
C THR A 42 -15.05 -9.71 6.95
N ALA A 43 -15.75 -8.57 6.91
CA ALA A 43 -17.20 -8.51 7.03
C ALA A 43 -17.88 -9.27 5.89
N PHE A 44 -17.42 -9.08 4.66
CA PHE A 44 -17.96 -9.78 3.49
C PHE A 44 -17.79 -11.29 3.62
N VAL A 45 -16.58 -11.79 3.90
CA VAL A 45 -16.33 -13.23 4.14
C VAL A 45 -17.16 -13.79 5.29
N THR A 46 -17.34 -13.03 6.38
CA THR A 46 -18.18 -13.45 7.51
C THR A 46 -19.63 -13.64 7.08
N VAL A 47 -20.19 -12.66 6.36
CA VAL A 47 -21.56 -12.76 5.82
C VAL A 47 -21.68 -13.94 4.87
N LEU A 48 -20.68 -14.18 4.00
CA LEU A 48 -20.68 -15.32 3.10
C LEU A 48 -20.63 -16.66 3.84
N GLY A 49 -19.80 -16.76 4.88
CA GLY A 49 -19.72 -17.97 5.72
C GLY A 49 -21.08 -18.30 6.34
N ILE A 50 -21.78 -17.31 6.88
CA ILE A 50 -23.12 -17.49 7.47
C ILE A 50 -24.17 -17.79 6.39
N ALA A 51 -24.08 -17.15 5.22
CA ALA A 51 -25.04 -17.33 4.13
C ALA A 51 -24.81 -18.60 3.31
N THR A 52 -23.67 -19.30 3.49
CA THR A 52 -23.27 -20.47 2.67
C THR A 52 -24.35 -21.54 2.55
N PRO A 53 -25.05 -21.98 3.62
CA PRO A 53 -26.11 -22.99 3.50
C PRO A 53 -27.26 -22.52 2.58
N LYS A 54 -27.70 -21.27 2.72
CA LYS A 54 -28.75 -20.69 1.86
C LYS A 54 -28.27 -20.50 0.42
N LEU A 55 -27.00 -20.16 0.25
CA LEU A 55 -26.38 -20.04 -1.08
C LEU A 55 -26.27 -21.40 -1.77
N ASN A 56 -26.07 -22.51 -1.02
CA ASN A 56 -26.07 -23.88 -1.54
C ASN A 56 -27.43 -24.31 -2.10
N GLU A 57 -28.52 -23.86 -1.49
CA GLU A 57 -29.88 -24.16 -1.94
C GLU A 57 -30.34 -23.25 -3.09
N SER A 58 -29.59 -22.18 -3.37
CA SER A 58 -29.94 -21.17 -4.36
C SER A 58 -29.29 -21.43 -5.73
N ASN A 59 -29.83 -20.79 -6.78
CA ASN A 59 -29.27 -20.86 -8.13
C ASN A 59 -27.79 -20.43 -8.17
N TRP A 60 -27.01 -21.09 -9.03
CA TRP A 60 -25.59 -20.82 -9.29
C TRP A 60 -25.26 -19.33 -9.54
N TRP A 61 -26.22 -18.56 -10.06
CA TRP A 61 -26.11 -17.12 -10.29
C TRP A 61 -25.77 -16.31 -9.03
N ASN A 62 -26.31 -16.70 -7.86
CA ASN A 62 -26.03 -15.99 -6.61
C ASN A 62 -24.56 -16.11 -6.21
N SER A 63 -23.98 -17.31 -6.36
CA SER A 63 -22.56 -17.55 -6.13
C SER A 63 -21.68 -16.77 -7.11
N LEU A 64 -22.12 -16.64 -8.36
CA LEU A 64 -21.43 -15.83 -9.36
C LEU A 64 -21.40 -14.35 -8.98
N VAL A 65 -22.54 -13.76 -8.63
CA VAL A 65 -22.63 -12.35 -8.23
C VAL A 65 -21.76 -12.08 -7.01
N VAL A 66 -21.85 -12.93 -5.98
CA VAL A 66 -21.04 -12.81 -4.76
C VAL A 66 -19.54 -12.84 -5.07
N SER A 67 -19.10 -13.78 -5.91
CA SER A 67 -17.68 -13.95 -6.25
C SER A 67 -17.16 -12.74 -7.02
N ILE A 68 -17.94 -12.23 -7.98
CA ILE A 68 -17.59 -11.03 -8.75
C ILE A 68 -17.47 -9.82 -7.82
N VAL A 69 -18.40 -9.63 -6.88
CA VAL A 69 -18.34 -8.53 -5.90
C VAL A 69 -17.08 -8.64 -5.03
N GLY A 70 -16.79 -9.82 -4.49
CA GLY A 70 -15.58 -10.05 -3.69
C GLY A 70 -14.28 -9.80 -4.48
N MET A 71 -14.22 -10.26 -5.73
CA MET A 71 -13.08 -10.00 -6.62
C MET A 71 -12.95 -8.50 -6.92
N ALA A 72 -14.05 -7.80 -7.21
CA ALA A 72 -14.04 -6.36 -7.47
C ALA A 72 -13.52 -5.54 -6.27
N ILE A 73 -13.93 -5.89 -5.05
CA ILE A 73 -13.42 -5.27 -3.81
C ILE A 73 -11.91 -5.53 -3.68
N SER A 74 -11.48 -6.78 -3.94
CA SER A 74 -10.07 -7.19 -3.84
C SER A 74 -9.17 -6.44 -4.84
N ILE A 75 -9.62 -6.33 -6.09
CA ILE A 75 -8.91 -5.60 -7.15
C ILE A 75 -8.85 -4.11 -6.82
N SER A 76 -9.96 -3.52 -6.35
CA SER A 76 -10.01 -2.11 -5.95
C SER A 76 -9.02 -1.81 -4.82
N TRP A 77 -8.95 -2.69 -3.82
CA TRP A 77 -7.95 -2.59 -2.73
C TRP A 77 -6.52 -2.62 -3.28
N TRP A 78 -6.22 -3.58 -4.15
CA TRP A 78 -4.89 -3.70 -4.75
C TRP A 78 -4.49 -2.46 -5.56
N LEU A 79 -5.41 -1.94 -6.40
CA LEU A 79 -5.19 -0.73 -7.19
C LEU A 79 -4.95 0.49 -6.30
N GLN A 80 -5.69 0.61 -5.20
CA GLN A 80 -5.53 1.71 -4.25
C GLN A 80 -4.15 1.66 -3.55
N LEU A 81 -3.72 0.48 -3.07
CA LEU A 81 -2.37 0.29 -2.51
C LEU A 81 -1.28 0.57 -3.54
N ARG A 82 -1.53 0.24 -4.82
CA ARG A 82 -0.61 0.56 -5.91
C ARG A 82 -0.47 2.07 -6.11
N SER A 83 -1.60 2.76 -6.23
CA SER A 83 -1.65 4.21 -6.40
C SER A 83 -0.90 4.95 -5.28
N TYR A 84 -1.17 4.61 -4.02
CA TYR A 84 -0.48 5.25 -2.90
C TYR A 84 1.02 5.01 -2.90
N ARG A 85 1.48 3.80 -3.24
CA ARG A 85 2.92 3.52 -3.31
C ARG A 85 3.59 4.35 -4.41
N ASP A 86 2.99 4.39 -5.59
CA ASP A 86 3.57 5.08 -6.74
C ASP A 86 3.57 6.61 -6.51
N LEU A 87 2.52 7.15 -5.88
CA LEU A 87 2.47 8.54 -5.44
C LEU A 87 3.53 8.86 -4.37
N ASN A 88 3.69 8.00 -3.36
CA ASN A 88 4.67 8.23 -2.31
C ASN A 88 6.10 8.18 -2.87
N LYS A 89 6.38 7.23 -3.78
CA LYS A 89 7.65 7.17 -4.52
C LYS A 89 7.93 8.46 -5.29
N ALA A 90 6.93 9.01 -5.98
CA ALA A 90 7.08 10.28 -6.69
C ALA A 90 7.36 11.45 -5.73
N LYS A 91 6.68 11.51 -4.58
CA LYS A 91 6.93 12.54 -3.55
C LYS A 91 8.34 12.46 -2.99
N PHE A 92 8.81 11.27 -2.60
CA PHE A 92 10.17 11.10 -2.10
C PHE A 92 11.24 11.40 -3.15
N THR A 93 10.97 11.16 -4.44
CA THR A 93 11.89 11.60 -5.51
C THR A 93 12.07 13.12 -5.52
N VAL A 94 11.00 13.88 -5.26
CA VAL A 94 11.07 15.35 -5.17
C VAL A 94 11.75 15.78 -3.86
N ILE A 95 11.40 15.17 -2.72
CA ILE A 95 12.00 15.46 -1.41
C ILE A 95 13.52 15.26 -1.47
N ASN A 96 14.00 14.11 -1.96
CA ASN A 96 15.43 13.83 -2.05
C ASN A 96 16.15 14.81 -2.99
N LYS A 97 15.50 15.29 -4.05
CA LYS A 97 16.07 16.34 -4.92
C LYS A 97 16.15 17.71 -4.22
N MET A 98 15.27 17.99 -3.27
CA MET A 98 15.37 19.19 -2.43
C MET A 98 16.52 19.06 -1.44
N GLU A 99 16.80 17.86 -0.93
CA GLU A 99 17.91 17.59 -0.01
C GLU A 99 19.28 17.94 -0.60
N ASP A 100 19.47 17.88 -1.92
CA ASP A 100 20.72 18.29 -2.60
C ASP A 100 21.12 19.76 -2.31
N ARG A 101 20.18 20.58 -1.86
CA ARG A 101 20.38 22.01 -1.54
C ARG A 101 20.44 22.27 -0.03
N LEU A 102 20.13 21.26 0.78
CA LEU A 102 20.14 21.34 2.23
C LEU A 102 21.51 20.88 2.77
N PRO A 103 21.91 21.32 3.98
CA PRO A 103 23.18 20.90 4.56
C PRO A 103 23.21 19.40 4.92
N VAL A 104 22.03 18.77 5.07
CA VAL A 104 21.86 17.37 5.47
C VAL A 104 20.73 16.76 4.67
N SER A 105 20.96 15.54 4.18
CA SER A 105 20.06 14.76 3.33
C SER A 105 19.41 13.61 4.10
N ILE A 106 18.51 13.94 5.03
CA ILE A 106 17.96 13.01 6.03
C ILE A 106 17.43 11.72 5.41
N PHE A 107 16.54 11.82 4.41
CA PHE A 107 15.88 10.66 3.79
C PHE A 107 16.78 9.94 2.78
N SER A 108 17.68 10.66 2.11
CA SER A 108 18.67 10.03 1.24
C SER A 108 19.70 9.23 2.03
N ASP A 109 20.17 9.77 3.16
CA ASP A 109 21.11 9.12 4.08
C ASP A 109 20.46 7.89 4.73
N GLU A 110 19.20 8.00 5.15
CA GLU A 110 18.41 6.86 5.64
C GLU A 110 18.33 5.75 4.59
N TRP A 111 18.01 6.10 3.34
CA TRP A 111 17.92 5.14 2.24
C TRP A 111 19.27 4.49 1.90
N GLU A 112 20.37 5.22 2.04
CA GLU A 112 21.73 4.69 1.87
C GLU A 112 22.10 3.72 2.99
N GLY A 113 21.79 4.06 4.25
CA GLY A 113 21.95 3.17 5.41
C GLY A 113 21.23 1.84 5.20
N LEU A 114 19.97 1.88 4.77
CA LEU A 114 19.16 0.68 4.47
C LEU A 114 19.74 -0.20 3.35
N LYS A 115 20.52 0.36 2.41
CA LYS A 115 21.19 -0.43 1.36
C LYS A 115 22.45 -1.13 1.87
N LYS A 116 23.17 -0.51 2.82
CA LYS A 116 24.44 -0.99 3.37
C LYS A 116 24.25 -2.14 4.35
N ASP A 117 23.12 -2.21 5.04
CA ASP A 117 22.84 -3.34 5.93
C ASP A 117 22.70 -4.66 5.14
N PRO A 118 23.54 -5.68 5.45
CA PRO A 118 23.45 -7.00 4.83
C PRO A 118 22.20 -7.71 5.36
N VAL A 119 21.10 -7.59 4.61
CA VAL A 119 19.88 -8.35 4.88
C VAL A 119 20.09 -9.78 4.35
N PRO A 120 19.82 -10.84 5.14
CA PRO A 120 19.87 -12.21 4.63
C PRO A 120 18.94 -12.35 3.42
N GLY A 121 19.37 -13.11 2.39
CA GLY A 121 18.73 -13.11 1.05
C GLY A 121 17.26 -13.52 0.99
N TRP A 122 16.69 -14.05 2.07
CA TRP A 122 15.26 -14.32 2.23
C TRP A 122 14.41 -13.11 2.66
N ARG A 123 15.03 -12.01 3.08
CA ARG A 123 14.39 -10.78 3.54
C ARG A 123 14.63 -9.68 2.52
N GLY A 124 13.58 -9.27 1.82
CA GLY A 124 13.66 -8.19 0.85
C GLY A 124 13.93 -6.87 1.57
N ARG A 125 15.03 -6.18 1.21
CA ARG A 125 15.38 -4.83 1.71
C ARG A 125 14.15 -3.92 1.79
N TYR A 126 13.57 -3.75 2.98
CA TYR A 126 12.48 -2.82 3.32
C TYR A 126 11.20 -2.83 2.43
N ALA A 127 11.15 -3.71 1.43
CA ALA A 127 10.05 -3.86 0.48
C ALA A 127 8.87 -4.65 1.08
N GLU A 128 9.02 -5.18 2.29
CA GLU A 128 8.13 -6.21 2.83
C GLU A 128 6.78 -5.68 3.27
N LEU A 129 6.68 -4.51 3.92
CA LEU A 129 5.35 -4.00 4.33
C LEU A 129 4.45 -3.77 3.11
N GLY A 130 4.96 -3.15 2.04
CA GLY A 130 4.16 -2.92 0.82
C GLY A 130 3.94 -4.15 -0.05
N THR A 131 4.80 -5.15 0.05
CA THR A 131 4.61 -6.42 -0.66
C THR A 131 3.60 -7.29 0.07
N ILE A 132 3.71 -7.40 1.39
CA ILE A 132 2.78 -8.14 2.26
C ILE A 132 1.37 -7.52 2.18
N GLU A 133 1.25 -6.19 2.24
CA GLU A 133 -0.05 -5.51 2.10
C GLU A 133 -0.73 -5.81 0.75
N ARG A 134 0.02 -6.09 -0.32
CA ARG A 134 -0.56 -6.43 -1.64
C ARG A 134 -0.88 -7.91 -1.80
N ILE A 135 -0.21 -8.79 -1.06
CA ILE A 135 -0.50 -10.23 -1.05
C ILE A 135 -1.90 -10.47 -0.48
N ILE A 136 -2.32 -9.71 0.54
CA ILE A 136 -3.62 -9.91 1.20
C ILE A 136 -4.81 -9.76 0.22
N PRO A 137 -4.98 -8.65 -0.55
CA PRO A 137 -6.04 -8.56 -1.54
C PRO A 137 -5.96 -9.67 -2.61
N ALA A 138 -4.76 -10.11 -3.00
CA ALA A 138 -4.62 -11.22 -3.94
C ALA A 138 -5.13 -12.55 -3.35
N LEU A 139 -4.86 -12.82 -2.08
CA LEU A 139 -5.40 -14.01 -1.38
C LEU A 139 -6.93 -14.01 -1.33
N PHE A 140 -7.54 -12.86 -1.03
CA PHE A 140 -9.00 -12.73 -1.08
C PHE A 140 -9.54 -12.95 -2.50
N ALA A 141 -8.91 -12.36 -3.52
CA ALA A 141 -9.31 -12.58 -4.91
C ALA A 141 -9.23 -14.07 -5.32
N VAL A 142 -8.17 -14.77 -4.92
CA VAL A 142 -8.02 -16.21 -5.15
C VAL A 142 -9.09 -17.00 -4.41
N LEU A 143 -9.40 -16.64 -3.16
CA LEU A 143 -10.46 -17.29 -2.38
C LEU A 143 -11.83 -17.17 -3.08
N TYR A 144 -12.17 -15.98 -3.59
CA TYR A 144 -13.43 -15.80 -4.35
C TYR A 144 -13.42 -16.53 -5.69
N LEU A 145 -12.27 -16.61 -6.37
CA LEU A 145 -12.13 -17.40 -7.59
C LEU A 145 -12.34 -18.89 -7.34
N LEU A 146 -11.75 -19.44 -6.27
CA LEU A 146 -11.94 -20.83 -5.88
C LEU A 146 -13.41 -21.12 -5.53
N LEU A 147 -14.07 -20.21 -4.82
CA LEU A 147 -15.50 -20.31 -4.53
C LEU A 147 -16.33 -20.34 -5.83
N LEU A 148 -16.00 -19.51 -6.81
CA LEU A 148 -16.68 -19.49 -8.10
C LEU A 148 -16.50 -20.82 -8.86
N VAL A 149 -15.26 -21.29 -8.97
CA VAL A 149 -14.94 -22.53 -9.70
C VAL A 149 -15.65 -23.72 -9.07
N ALA A 150 -15.59 -23.86 -7.75
CA ALA A 150 -16.23 -24.96 -7.02
C ALA A 150 -17.76 -24.99 -7.14
N ARG A 151 -18.40 -23.92 -7.62
CA ARG A 151 -19.86 -23.83 -7.84
C ARG A 151 -20.27 -24.05 -9.29
N LEU A 152 -19.32 -23.92 -10.22
CA LEU A 152 -19.55 -24.14 -11.65
C LEU A 152 -19.21 -25.58 -12.07
N THR A 153 -18.40 -26.29 -11.27
CA THR A 153 -18.09 -27.72 -11.40
C THR A 153 -19.05 -28.57 -10.59
#